data_AF-A0A613HNV1-F1
#
_entry.id   AF-A0A613HNV1-F1
#
_cell.length_a   1.000
_cell.length_b   1.000
_cell.length_c   1.000
_cell.angle_alpha   90.00
_cell.angle_beta   90.00
_cell.angle_gamma   90.00
#
_symmetry.space_group_name_H-M   'P 1'
#
loop_
_entity.id
_entity.type
_entity.pdbx_description
1 polymer ?
#
loop_
_entity_poly.entity_id
_entity_poly.type
_entity_poly.pdbx_seq_one_letter_code
_entity_poly.pdbx_strand_id
1 'polypeptide(L)'
;IQPHLELLSRLLDFLRKKNSCLIISGFGFNDDHLSEPIYSAIKSNPSMRLIVVDFKCATHINNKGENGSSKYWGLLKELSLSGYDIHFLNASFKDFVNLIPNLRALTPAEQLAKAIKQVGGNN
;
A
#
# COMPACT_ATOMS: atom_id res chain seq x y z
N ILE A 1 -1.01 23.68 -14.77
CA ILE A 1 -0.66 22.24 -14.70
C ILE A 1 -1.80 21.55 -13.98
N GLN A 2 -2.43 20.53 -14.56
CA GLN A 2 -3.62 19.90 -13.96
C GLN A 2 -3.20 19.01 -12.77
N PRO A 3 -3.85 19.11 -11.60
CA PRO A 3 -3.37 18.48 -10.36
C PRO A 3 -3.29 16.95 -10.39
N HIS A 4 -4.09 16.29 -11.23
CA HIS A 4 -4.04 14.83 -11.37
C HIS A 4 -2.78 14.33 -12.09
N LEU A 5 -2.30 15.07 -13.10
CA LEU A 5 -1.06 14.73 -13.81
C LEU A 5 0.16 14.85 -12.89
N GLU A 6 0.15 15.84 -12.01
CA GLU A 6 1.20 16.01 -10.99
C GLU A 6 1.24 14.80 -10.03
N LEU A 7 0.07 14.34 -9.55
CA LEU A 7 0.00 13.16 -8.68
C LEU A 7 0.50 11.89 -9.39
N LEU A 8 0.10 11.69 -10.64
CA LEU A 8 0.58 10.57 -11.45
C LEU A 8 2.10 10.65 -11.66
N SER A 9 2.62 11.85 -11.98
CA SER A 9 4.06 12.06 -12.17
C SER A 9 4.85 11.70 -10.91
N ARG A 10 4.39 12.14 -9.73
CA ARG A 10 5.00 11.79 -8.44
C ARG A 10 4.95 10.30 -8.14
N LEU A 11 3.85 9.62 -8.49
CA LEU A 11 3.75 8.17 -8.35
C LEU A 11 4.79 7.48 -9.23
N LEU A 12 4.87 7.84 -10.51
CA LEU A 12 5.83 7.27 -11.45
C LEU A 12 7.29 7.55 -11.04
N ASP A 13 7.57 8.73 -10.49
CA ASP A 13 8.87 9.06 -9.90
C ASP A 13 9.19 8.19 -8.70
N PHE A 14 8.21 7.94 -7.82
CA PHE A 14 8.36 7.08 -6.66
C PHE A 14 8.67 5.64 -7.06
N LEU A 15 7.98 5.10 -8.07
CA LEU A 15 8.18 3.74 -8.57
C LEU A 15 9.62 3.47 -9.06
N ARG A 16 10.36 4.51 -9.45
CA ARG A 16 11.77 4.42 -9.86
C ARG A 16 12.77 4.41 -8.68
N LYS A 17 12.33 4.72 -7.45
CA LYS A 17 13.22 4.78 -6.28
C LYS A 17 13.58 3.37 -5.80
N LYS A 18 14.88 3.12 -5.61
CA LYS A 18 15.39 1.89 -4.97
C LYS A 18 15.00 1.84 -3.49
N ASN A 19 14.89 0.64 -2.94
CA ASN A 19 14.58 0.39 -1.53
C ASN A 19 13.32 1.14 -1.05
N SER A 20 12.31 1.25 -1.91
CA SER A 20 11.05 1.92 -1.62
C SER A 20 9.97 0.90 -1.29
N CYS A 21 8.97 1.30 -0.50
CA CYS A 21 7.83 0.46 -0.16
C CYS A 21 6.53 1.12 -0.60
N LEU A 22 5.80 0.47 -1.52
CA LEU A 22 4.47 0.88 -1.94
C LEU A 22 3.43 0.08 -1.16
N ILE A 23 2.51 0.78 -0.52
CA ILE A 23 1.35 0.17 0.15
C ILE A 23 0.10 0.53 -0.65
N ILE A 24 -0.65 -0.47 -1.08
CA ILE A 24 -1.89 -0.32 -1.83
C ILE A 24 -3.01 -0.95 -1.03
N SER A 25 -4.08 -0.20 -0.76
CA SER A 25 -5.27 -0.71 -0.07
C SER A 25 -6.53 -0.47 -0.89
N GLY A 26 -7.26 -1.53 -1.25
CA GLY A 26 -8.58 -1.44 -1.89
C GLY A 26 -8.59 -0.98 -3.35
N PHE A 27 -7.47 -1.08 -4.07
CA PHE A 27 -7.37 -0.60 -5.46
C PHE A 27 -7.89 -1.58 -6.52
N GLY A 28 -7.83 -2.90 -6.26
CA GLY A 28 -8.35 -3.93 -7.16
C GLY A 28 -7.58 -4.14 -8.49
N PHE A 29 -6.68 -3.24 -8.88
CA PHE A 29 -5.88 -3.28 -10.12
C PHE A 29 -6.68 -3.32 -11.43
N ASN A 30 -7.88 -2.75 -11.45
CA ASN A 30 -8.74 -2.76 -12.64
C ASN A 30 -8.43 -1.65 -13.66
N ASP A 31 -7.47 -0.77 -13.35
CA ASP A 31 -7.01 0.29 -14.25
C ASP A 31 -5.61 -0.05 -14.77
N ASP A 32 -5.53 -0.40 -16.06
CA ASP A 32 -4.27 -0.78 -16.73
C ASP A 32 -3.27 0.38 -16.76
N HIS A 33 -3.71 1.65 -16.79
CA HIS A 33 -2.81 2.80 -16.83
C HIS A 33 -2.02 3.01 -15.54
N LEU A 34 -2.56 2.54 -14.40
CA LEU A 34 -1.87 2.57 -13.11
C LEU A 34 -1.22 1.23 -12.77
N SER A 35 -1.89 0.13 -13.14
CA SER A 35 -1.45 -1.22 -12.77
C SER A 35 -0.23 -1.67 -13.58
N GLU A 36 -0.17 -1.34 -14.88
CA GLU A 36 0.97 -1.71 -15.73
C GLU A 36 2.27 -1.02 -15.27
N PRO A 37 2.30 0.29 -14.96
CA PRO A 37 3.51 0.91 -14.40
C PRO A 37 3.94 0.31 -13.07
N ILE A 38 3.00 -0.02 -12.17
CA ILE A 38 3.33 -0.63 -10.86
C ILE A 38 3.97 -2.00 -11.07
N TYR A 39 3.36 -2.85 -11.90
CA TYR A 39 3.88 -4.17 -12.22
C TYR A 39 5.27 -4.10 -12.87
N SER A 40 5.43 -3.22 -13.88
CA SER A 40 6.69 -3.00 -14.57
C SER A 40 7.79 -2.47 -13.63
N ALA A 41 7.43 -1.61 -12.68
CA ALA A 41 8.37 -1.08 -11.69
C ALA A 41 8.90 -2.20 -10.78
N ILE A 42 8.02 -3.07 -10.26
CA ILE A 42 8.44 -4.18 -9.39
C ILE A 42 9.36 -5.14 -10.15
N LYS A 43 9.01 -5.47 -11.39
CA LYS A 43 9.80 -6.36 -12.24
C LYS A 43 11.20 -5.78 -12.55
N SER A 44 11.31 -4.47 -12.75
CA SER A 44 12.59 -3.80 -13.05
C SER A 44 13.38 -3.41 -11.80
N ASN A 45 12.75 -3.35 -10.63
CA ASN A 45 13.34 -2.95 -9.36
C ASN A 45 13.08 -4.01 -8.27
N PRO A 46 13.88 -5.10 -8.23
CA PRO A 46 13.72 -6.17 -7.23
C PRO A 46 13.88 -5.72 -5.77
N SER A 47 14.47 -4.55 -5.52
CA SER A 47 14.62 -3.97 -4.18
C SER A 47 13.36 -3.26 -3.67
N MET A 48 12.38 -3.06 -4.55
CA MET A 48 11.12 -2.43 -4.21
C MET A 48 10.21 -3.42 -3.49
N ARG A 49 9.61 -2.98 -2.38
CA ARG A 49 8.60 -3.73 -1.65
C ARG A 49 7.20 -3.30 -2.08
N LEU A 50 6.32 -4.27 -2.32
CA LEU A 50 4.89 -4.04 -2.52
C LEU A 50 4.09 -4.71 -1.40
N ILE A 51 3.20 -3.95 -0.76
CA ILE A 51 2.22 -4.48 0.20
C ILE A 51 0.83 -4.19 -0.36
N VAL A 52 0.08 -5.25 -0.65
CA VAL A 52 -1.30 -5.16 -1.13
C VAL A 52 -2.25 -5.59 -0.03
N VAL A 53 -3.23 -4.74 0.25
CA VAL A 53 -4.25 -4.96 1.27
C VAL A 53 -5.62 -4.91 0.60
N ASP A 54 -6.37 -6.00 0.70
CA ASP A 54 -7.75 -6.02 0.20
C ASP A 54 -8.59 -7.02 1.00
N PHE A 55 -9.87 -6.70 1.20
CA PHE A 55 -10.79 -7.58 1.94
C PHE A 55 -11.09 -8.89 1.21
N LYS A 56 -10.91 -8.90 -0.12
CA LYS A 56 -11.02 -10.06 -1.03
C LYS A 56 -9.67 -10.47 -1.61
N CYS A 57 -8.55 -10.08 -0.99
CA CYS A 57 -7.21 -10.36 -1.49
C CYS A 57 -7.00 -11.84 -1.81
N ALA A 58 -7.39 -12.74 -0.90
CA ALA A 58 -7.25 -14.18 -1.10
C ALA A 58 -8.07 -14.69 -2.30
N THR A 59 -9.29 -14.16 -2.49
CA THR A 59 -10.13 -14.47 -3.64
C THR A 59 -9.49 -14.03 -4.93
N HIS A 60 -9.02 -12.78 -5.01
CA HIS A 60 -8.41 -12.23 -6.22
C HIS A 60 -7.13 -12.98 -6.65
N ILE A 61 -6.28 -13.36 -5.70
CA ILE A 61 -5.06 -14.15 -5.92
C ILE A 61 -5.37 -15.55 -6.47
N ASN A 62 -6.49 -16.13 -6.08
CA ASN A 62 -6.90 -17.46 -6.54
C ASN A 62 -7.61 -17.44 -7.88
N ASN A 63 -8.30 -16.34 -8.20
CA ASN A 63 -9.04 -16.18 -9.44
C ASN A 63 -8.15 -15.90 -10.67
N LYS A 64 -6.84 -15.61 -10.50
CA LYS A 64 -5.87 -15.45 -11.61
C LYS A 64 -6.29 -14.50 -12.75
N GLY A 65 -7.08 -13.46 -12.46
CA GLY A 65 -7.58 -12.54 -13.49
C GLY A 65 -8.95 -12.90 -14.08
N GLU A 66 -9.63 -13.87 -13.49
CA GLU A 66 -10.99 -14.28 -13.87
C GLU A 66 -12.01 -13.83 -12.81
N ASN A 67 -13.29 -14.03 -13.08
CA ASN A 67 -14.41 -13.80 -12.14
C ASN A 67 -14.38 -12.41 -11.48
N GLY A 68 -14.12 -11.36 -12.27
CA GLY A 68 -14.09 -9.97 -11.80
C GLY A 68 -12.80 -9.57 -11.07
N SER A 69 -11.74 -10.36 -11.17
CA SER A 69 -10.41 -9.98 -10.67
C SER A 69 -9.53 -9.52 -11.83
N SER A 70 -8.70 -8.51 -11.61
CA SER A 70 -7.72 -8.09 -12.61
C SER A 70 -6.63 -9.14 -12.86
N LYS A 71 -6.12 -9.21 -14.10
CA LYS A 71 -4.95 -10.04 -14.49
C LYS A 71 -3.73 -9.80 -13.60
N TYR A 72 -3.55 -8.58 -13.11
CA TYR A 72 -2.39 -8.20 -12.29
C TYR A 72 -2.32 -8.96 -10.97
N TRP A 73 -3.44 -9.44 -10.42
CA TRP A 73 -3.41 -10.29 -9.23
C TRP A 73 -2.65 -11.60 -9.46
N GLY A 74 -2.85 -12.23 -10.63
CA GLY A 74 -2.10 -13.42 -11.03
C GLY A 74 -0.63 -13.12 -11.26
N LEU A 75 -0.33 -12.05 -12.01
CA LEU A 75 1.05 -11.65 -12.32
C LEU A 75 1.86 -11.30 -11.06
N LEU A 76 1.27 -10.55 -10.12
CA LEU A 76 1.92 -10.19 -8.86
C LEU A 76 2.10 -11.41 -7.95
N LYS A 77 1.16 -12.36 -7.97
CA LYS A 77 1.32 -13.63 -7.25
C LYS A 77 2.52 -14.42 -7.80
N GLU A 78 2.65 -14.50 -9.12
CA GLU A 78 3.78 -15.19 -9.77
C GLU A 78 5.12 -14.53 -9.42
N LEU A 79 5.20 -13.21 -9.42
CA LEU A 79 6.38 -12.47 -8.97
C LEU A 79 6.69 -12.73 -7.49
N SER A 80 5.69 -12.73 -6.61
CA SER A 80 5.86 -13.06 -5.18
C SER A 80 6.47 -14.46 -5.00
N LEU A 81 5.93 -15.45 -5.73
CA LEU A 81 6.47 -16.82 -5.73
C LEU A 81 7.88 -16.92 -6.33
N SER A 82 8.26 -15.98 -7.21
CA SER A 82 9.59 -15.89 -7.80
C SER A 82 10.62 -15.19 -6.91
N GLY A 83 10.26 -14.82 -5.67
CA GLY A 83 11.17 -14.23 -4.68
C GLY A 83 11.18 -12.70 -4.63
N TYR A 84 10.26 -12.02 -5.33
CA TYR A 84 10.10 -10.57 -5.18
C TYR A 84 9.46 -10.23 -3.82
N ASP A 85 9.81 -9.08 -3.25
CA ASP A 85 9.31 -8.59 -1.95
C ASP A 85 7.86 -8.06 -2.08
N ILE A 86 6.92 -8.99 -2.30
CA ILE A 86 5.50 -8.71 -2.49
C ILE A 86 4.70 -9.44 -1.41
N HIS A 87 3.95 -8.68 -0.62
CA HIS A 87 3.11 -9.17 0.44
C HIS A 87 1.63 -8.89 0.17
N PHE A 88 0.80 -9.88 0.47
CA PHE A 88 -0.64 -9.82 0.31
C PHE A 88 -1.32 -9.98 1.66
N LEU A 89 -2.19 -9.04 2.02
CA LEU A 89 -2.97 -9.05 3.26
C LEU A 89 -4.46 -9.13 2.93
N ASN A 90 -5.09 -10.21 3.37
CA ASN A 90 -6.53 -10.38 3.29
C ASN A 90 -7.22 -9.72 4.50
N ALA A 91 -7.36 -8.40 4.43
CA ALA A 91 -7.87 -7.58 5.52
C ALA A 91 -8.64 -6.38 4.95
N SER A 92 -9.66 -5.91 5.68
CA SER A 92 -10.24 -4.60 5.35
C SER A 92 -9.25 -3.49 5.66
N PHE A 93 -9.44 -2.31 5.07
CA PHE A 93 -8.63 -1.13 5.41
C PHE A 93 -8.66 -0.82 6.91
N LYS A 94 -9.82 -1.01 7.55
CA LYS A 94 -10.00 -0.82 9.00
C LYS A 94 -9.12 -1.79 9.79
N ASP A 95 -9.12 -3.07 9.43
CA ASP A 95 -8.33 -4.08 10.13
C ASP A 95 -6.84 -3.81 9.92
N PHE A 96 -6.43 -3.46 8.69
CA PHE A 96 -5.06 -3.12 8.36
C PHE A 96 -4.54 -1.91 9.14
N VAL A 97 -5.32 -0.83 9.25
CA VAL A 97 -4.97 0.36 10.02
C VAL A 97 -4.71 0.02 11.50
N ASN A 98 -5.49 -0.89 12.08
CA ASN A 98 -5.30 -1.32 13.47
C ASN A 98 -4.00 -2.13 13.69
N LEU A 99 -3.43 -2.70 12.62
CA LEU A 99 -2.17 -3.43 12.67
C LEU A 99 -0.95 -2.53 12.58
N ILE A 100 -1.09 -1.24 12.23
CA ILE A 100 0.03 -0.30 12.15
C ILE A 100 0.23 0.37 13.52
N PRO A 101 1.27 -0.01 14.29
CA PRO A 101 1.55 0.64 15.56
C PRO A 101 1.89 2.11 15.30
N ASN A 102 1.32 3.01 16.11
CA ASN A 102 1.51 4.47 16.06
C ASN A 102 0.80 5.24 14.91
N LEU A 103 -0.25 4.70 14.28
CA LEU A 103 -1.04 5.49 13.30
C LEU A 103 -1.82 6.66 13.94
N ARG A 104 -1.99 6.66 15.27
CA ARG A 104 -2.46 7.83 16.02
C ARG A 104 -1.32 8.84 16.15
N ALA A 105 -1.19 9.73 15.17
CA ALA A 105 -0.70 11.07 15.49
C ALA A 105 -1.68 11.64 16.52
N LEU A 106 -1.22 11.88 17.75
CA LEU A 106 -2.00 12.64 18.72
C LEU A 106 -2.44 13.93 18.02
N THR A 107 -3.74 14.22 18.01
CA THR A 107 -4.21 15.53 17.57
C THR A 107 -3.50 16.62 18.39
N PRO A 108 -3.37 17.86 17.90
CA PRO A 108 -2.76 18.94 18.68
C PRO A 108 -3.37 19.08 20.09
N ALA A 109 -4.69 18.83 20.22
CA ALA A 109 -5.39 18.81 21.50
C ALA A 109 -4.95 17.63 22.40
N GLU A 110 -4.79 16.43 21.85
CA GLU A 110 -4.29 15.28 22.62
C GLU A 110 -2.79 15.41 22.96
N GLN A 111 -1.99 16.07 22.11
CA GLN A 111 -0.59 16.42 22.41
C GLN A 111 -0.52 17.42 23.58
N LEU A 112 -1.35 18.46 23.55
CA LEU A 112 -1.46 19.45 24.61
C LEU A 112 -1.94 18.82 25.93
N ALA A 113 -2.98 17.98 25.88
CA ALA A 113 -3.48 17.27 27.06
C ALA A 113 -2.42 16.34 27.67
N LYS A 114 -1.63 15.67 26.82
CA LYS A 114 -0.51 14.82 27.27
C LYS A 114 0.62 15.65 27.90
N ALA A 115 0.97 16.80 27.31
CA ALA A 115 1.97 17.72 27.86
C ALA A 115 1.55 18.27 29.24
N ILE A 116 0.28 18.69 29.39
CA ILE A 116 -0.26 19.17 30.67
C ILE A 116 -0.22 18.07 31.73
N LYS A 117 -0.60 16.83 31.39
CA LYS A 117 -0.54 15.70 32.33
C LYS A 117 0.89 15.36 32.76
N GLN A 118 1.88 15.48 31.87
CA GLN A 118 3.28 15.24 32.23
C GLN A 118 3.85 16.30 33.16
N VAL A 119 3.44 17.57 33.02
CA VAL A 119 3.89 18.66 33.89
C VAL A 119 3.14 18.65 35.23
N GLY A 120 1.86 18.28 35.23
CA GLY A 120 1.02 18.28 36.44
C GLY A 120 1.18 17.07 37.36
N GLY A 121 1.87 16.01 36.93
CA GLY A 121 2.08 14.78 37.72
C GLY A 121 3.35 14.77 38.60
N ASN A 122 4.05 15.89 38.71
CA ASN A 122 5.33 16.00 39.41
C ASN A 122 5.26 16.80 40.72
N ASN A 123 4.09 16.81 41.39
CA ASN A 123 3.90 17.30 42.76
C ASN A 123 3.12 16.27 43.59
#